data_AF-A0AAE0CHG5-F1
#
_entry.id   AF-A0AAE0CHG5-F1
#
_cell.length_a   1.000
_cell.length_b   1.000
_cell.length_c   1.000
_cell.angle_alpha   90.00
_cell.angle_beta   90.00
_cell.angle_gamma   90.00
#
_symmetry.space_group_name_H-M   'P 1'
#
loop_
_entity.id
_entity.type
_entity.pdbx_description
1 polymer ?
#
loop_
_entity_poly.entity_id
_entity_poly.type
_entity_poly.pdbx_seq_one_letter_code
_entity_poly.pdbx_strand_id
1 'polypeptide(L)'
;MKISMSASRRADIETACSTELALNQFVMVPELARDIRTPDYCILGEGEMQAVNAWLGPADTVTPLHYDPHHNLLAQVIGEKYVRLYAPRHTPALYPHEHHLTTNSSQVDLDKPDHDCFPAFKHAPFLDCVLLPGEMLYIPPKWWHFVLAKTSSFSVSYWWK
;
A
#
# COMPACT_ATOMS: atom_id res chain seq x y z
N MET A 1 37.32 -6.18 23.71
CA MET A 1 36.57 -5.72 24.90
C MET A 1 36.45 -4.20 24.80
N LYS A 2 35.20 -3.71 24.70
CA LYS A 2 34.73 -2.31 24.65
C LYS A 2 35.31 -1.37 23.57
N ILE A 3 34.55 -1.19 22.49
CA ILE A 3 34.54 0.05 21.71
C ILE A 3 33.34 0.85 22.20
N SER A 4 33.63 2.01 22.78
CA SER A 4 32.67 3.05 23.17
C SER A 4 32.45 3.95 21.96
N MET A 5 31.20 4.16 21.55
CA MET A 5 30.82 5.29 20.71
C MET A 5 29.89 6.21 21.51
N SER A 6 30.35 7.46 21.66
CA SER A 6 29.68 8.56 22.33
C SER A 6 28.42 9.00 21.60
N ALA A 7 27.40 9.37 22.36
CA ALA A 7 26.15 9.93 21.86
C ALA A 7 26.36 11.20 21.03
N SER A 8 25.77 11.26 19.84
CA SER A 8 25.49 12.53 19.17
C SER A 8 24.18 12.41 18.38
N ARG A 9 23.21 13.21 18.83
CA ARG A 9 21.94 13.61 18.20
C ARG A 9 20.91 12.49 18.00
N ARG A 10 19.99 12.39 18.96
CA ARG A 10 18.60 12.01 18.68
C ARG A 10 18.12 12.97 17.59
N ALA A 11 17.81 12.45 16.41
CA ALA A 11 16.96 13.18 15.49
C ALA A 11 15.59 13.23 16.17
N ASP A 12 15.18 14.43 16.58
CA ASP A 12 13.81 14.70 17.02
C ASP A 12 12.91 14.38 15.82
N ILE A 13 12.31 13.19 15.82
CA ILE A 13 11.24 12.81 14.89
C ILE A 13 9.95 13.36 15.51
N GLU A 14 9.85 14.68 15.59
CA GLU A 14 8.58 15.37 15.79
C GLU A 14 8.26 16.12 14.50
N THR A 15 7.09 15.83 13.94
CA THR A 15 6.49 16.46 12.75
C THR A 15 7.11 16.09 11.40
N ALA A 16 7.01 14.81 11.02
CA ALA A 16 7.01 14.43 9.61
C ALA A 16 5.56 14.26 9.14
N CYS A 17 5.19 14.99 8.09
CA CYS A 17 3.95 14.86 7.34
C CYS A 17 3.56 13.39 7.13
N SER A 18 2.26 13.08 7.14
CA SER A 18 1.63 11.76 6.99
C SER A 18 1.85 11.11 5.61
N THR A 19 3.07 11.13 5.10
CA THR A 19 3.42 10.74 3.74
C THR A 19 4.22 9.46 3.75
N GLU A 20 3.66 8.41 3.14
CA GLU A 20 4.37 7.19 2.77
C GLU A 20 5.37 7.50 1.66
N LEU A 21 6.63 7.07 1.80
CA LEU A 21 7.62 7.20 0.73
C LEU A 21 7.43 6.09 -0.29
N ALA A 22 6.48 6.26 -1.22
CA ALA A 22 6.25 5.39 -2.36
C ALA A 22 7.27 5.70 -3.48
N LEU A 23 8.45 5.10 -3.40
CA LEU A 23 9.48 5.20 -4.44
C LEU A 23 10.00 3.80 -4.77
N ASN A 24 10.54 3.64 -5.98
CA ASN A 24 11.33 2.47 -6.36
C ASN A 24 12.68 2.53 -5.62
N GLN A 25 12.64 2.41 -4.28
CA GLN A 25 13.78 2.63 -3.40
C GLN A 25 14.90 1.63 -3.66
N PHE A 26 14.61 0.48 -4.27
CA PHE A 26 15.60 -0.51 -4.68
C PHE A 26 16.51 -0.04 -5.83
N VAL A 27 16.07 0.93 -6.62
CA VAL A 27 16.95 1.60 -7.61
C VAL A 27 17.88 2.60 -6.91
N MET A 28 17.40 3.24 -5.83
CA MET A 28 18.13 4.28 -5.10
C MET A 28 19.11 3.72 -4.07
N VAL A 29 18.79 2.56 -3.48
CA VAL A 29 19.61 1.82 -2.51
C VAL A 29 19.69 0.36 -2.95
N PRO A 30 20.58 0.02 -3.90
CA PRO A 30 20.68 -1.32 -4.48
C PRO A 30 21.01 -2.42 -3.46
N GLU A 31 21.62 -2.07 -2.33
CA GLU A 31 21.91 -2.99 -1.25
C GLU A 31 20.63 -3.62 -0.68
N LEU A 32 19.55 -2.85 -0.55
CA LEU A 32 18.25 -3.35 -0.06
C LEU A 32 17.64 -4.37 -1.03
N ALA A 33 17.98 -4.31 -2.32
CA ALA A 33 17.48 -5.27 -3.30
C ALA A 33 18.01 -6.69 -3.03
N ARG A 34 19.13 -6.82 -2.29
CA ARG A 34 19.69 -8.12 -1.89
C ARG A 34 18.87 -8.81 -0.79
N ASP A 35 18.09 -8.04 -0.04
CA ASP A 35 17.33 -8.54 1.11
C ASP A 35 15.92 -9.01 0.72
N ILE A 36 15.53 -8.81 -0.55
CA ILE A 36 14.24 -9.23 -1.09
C ILE A 36 14.42 -10.17 -2.27
N ARG A 37 13.41 -11.00 -2.52
CA ARG A 37 13.32 -11.86 -3.71
C ARG A 37 11.98 -11.65 -4.37
N THR A 38 11.95 -11.69 -5.69
CA THR A 38 10.69 -11.74 -6.44
C THR A 38 9.96 -13.03 -6.10
N PRO A 39 8.70 -12.97 -5.65
CA PRO A 39 7.91 -14.18 -5.39
C PRO A 39 7.74 -15.02 -6.66
N ASP A 40 7.87 -16.35 -6.54
CA ASP A 40 7.75 -17.27 -7.68
C ASP A 40 6.39 -17.14 -8.40
N TYR A 41 5.33 -16.74 -7.70
CA TYR A 41 4.00 -16.53 -8.30
C TYR A 41 3.97 -15.46 -9.39
N CYS A 42 4.91 -14.51 -9.38
CA CYS A 42 5.00 -13.45 -10.39
C CYS A 42 5.32 -14.01 -11.79
N ILE A 43 5.77 -15.26 -11.91
CA ILE A 43 6.03 -15.91 -13.20
C ILE A 43 4.73 -16.33 -13.92
N LEU A 44 3.60 -16.40 -13.21
CA LEU A 44 2.33 -16.92 -13.74
C LEU A 44 1.57 -15.91 -14.61
N GLY A 45 2.08 -14.68 -14.76
CA GLY A 45 1.56 -13.68 -15.69
C GLY A 45 2.17 -13.77 -17.09
N GLU A 46 2.10 -12.67 -17.83
CA GLU A 46 2.82 -12.47 -19.11
C GLU A 46 4.35 -12.38 -18.93
N GLY A 47 4.84 -12.47 -17.69
CA GLY A 47 6.25 -12.61 -17.35
C GLY A 47 7.01 -11.29 -17.25
N GLU A 48 6.30 -10.15 -17.30
CA GLU A 48 6.91 -8.82 -17.28
C GLU A 48 6.70 -8.14 -15.91
N MET A 49 7.76 -8.08 -15.10
CA MET A 49 7.79 -7.29 -13.87
C MET A 49 7.74 -5.80 -14.22
N GLN A 50 6.74 -5.09 -13.71
CA GLN A 50 6.53 -3.67 -13.98
C GLN A 50 7.24 -2.79 -12.95
N ALA A 51 7.13 -3.15 -11.67
CA ALA A 51 7.73 -2.38 -10.59
C ALA A 51 7.91 -3.23 -9.33
N VAL A 52 8.92 -2.87 -8.54
CA VAL A 52 9.07 -3.31 -7.15
C VAL A 52 9.15 -2.06 -6.30
N ASN A 53 8.13 -1.79 -5.49
CA ASN A 53 8.03 -0.56 -4.71
C ASN A 53 8.24 -0.85 -3.23
N ALA A 54 8.87 0.09 -2.54
CA ALA A 54 8.98 0.07 -1.08
C ALA A 54 8.01 1.07 -0.48
N TRP A 55 7.40 0.67 0.63
CA TRP A 55 6.35 1.42 1.33
C TRP A 55 6.76 1.55 2.79
N LEU A 56 7.34 2.70 3.15
CA LEU A 56 7.83 3.00 4.49
C LEU A 56 7.07 4.21 5.05
N GLY A 57 6.52 4.08 6.26
CA GLY A 57 5.81 5.16 6.93
C GLY A 57 5.58 4.91 8.41
N PRO A 58 5.23 5.96 9.18
CA PRO A 58 4.79 5.83 10.56
C PRO A 58 3.40 5.17 10.66
N ALA A 59 2.97 4.89 11.90
CA ALA A 59 1.58 4.55 12.19
C ALA A 59 0.63 5.64 11.65
N ASP A 60 -0.61 5.24 11.36
CA ASP A 60 -1.68 6.09 10.84
C ASP A 60 -1.45 6.64 9.42
N THR A 61 -0.45 6.11 8.71
CA THR A 61 -0.28 6.38 7.27
C THR A 61 -1.42 5.72 6.48
N VAL A 62 -2.09 6.51 5.64
CA VAL A 62 -3.22 6.09 4.82
C VAL A 62 -2.89 6.18 3.34
N THR A 63 -3.14 5.09 2.62
CA THR A 63 -3.29 5.09 1.17
C THR A 63 -4.80 5.08 0.85
N PRO A 64 -5.35 6.18 0.29
CA PRO A 64 -6.78 6.28 -0.02
C PRO A 64 -7.26 5.17 -0.96
N LEU A 65 -8.57 4.95 -1.01
CA LEU A 65 -9.16 3.89 -1.83
C LEU A 65 -8.90 4.15 -3.32
N HIS A 66 -8.15 3.25 -3.96
CA HIS A 66 -7.78 3.35 -5.37
C HIS A 66 -7.62 1.96 -5.99
N TYR A 67 -7.38 1.88 -7.30
CA TYR A 67 -6.97 0.63 -7.95
C TYR A 67 -5.76 0.82 -8.86
N ASP A 68 -5.03 -0.27 -9.07
CA ASP A 68 -3.89 -0.34 -9.98
C ASP A 68 -4.21 -1.20 -11.22
N PRO A 69 -3.54 -0.96 -12.36
CA PRO A 69 -3.77 -1.75 -13.58
C PRO A 69 -3.06 -3.10 -13.58
N HIS A 70 -2.18 -3.39 -12.62
CA HIS A 70 -1.30 -4.56 -12.60
C HIS A 70 -1.72 -5.59 -11.54
N HIS A 71 -1.22 -6.81 -11.68
CA HIS A 71 -1.20 -7.75 -10.57
C HIS A 71 -0.29 -7.21 -9.48
N ASN A 72 -0.67 -7.33 -8.20
CA ASN A 72 0.11 -6.81 -7.09
C ASN A 72 0.22 -7.83 -5.96
N LEU A 73 1.44 -8.12 -5.51
CA LEU A 73 1.71 -8.82 -4.26
C LEU A 73 2.27 -7.82 -3.27
N LEU A 74 1.49 -7.49 -2.24
CA LEU A 74 1.90 -6.65 -1.13
C LEU A 74 2.46 -7.55 -0.02
N ALA A 75 3.77 -7.55 0.15
CA ALA A 75 4.48 -8.28 1.19
C ALA A 75 4.74 -7.37 2.40
N GLN A 76 4.29 -7.78 3.58
CA GLN A 76 4.51 -7.02 4.81
C GLN A 76 5.78 -7.49 5.51
N VAL A 77 6.68 -6.55 5.83
CA VAL A 77 7.99 -6.85 6.41
C VAL A 77 8.07 -6.40 7.87
N ILE A 78 7.61 -5.19 8.18
CA ILE A 78 7.61 -4.62 9.53
C ILE A 78 6.24 -4.01 9.81
N GLY A 79 5.72 -4.22 11.02
CA GLY A 79 4.46 -3.63 11.46
C GLY A 79 3.23 -4.26 10.81
N GLU A 80 2.07 -3.65 11.04
CA GLU A 80 0.78 -4.17 10.59
C GLU A 80 0.08 -3.18 9.65
N LYS A 81 -0.54 -3.70 8.59
CA LYS A 81 -1.42 -2.93 7.71
C LYS A 81 -2.84 -3.48 7.71
N TYR A 82 -3.82 -2.63 7.97
CA TYR A 82 -5.20 -2.94 7.65
C TYR A 82 -5.44 -2.69 6.16
N VAL A 83 -6.03 -3.64 5.46
CA VAL A 83 -6.36 -3.53 4.04
C VAL A 83 -7.83 -3.84 3.83
N ARG A 84 -8.52 -2.96 3.10
CA ARG A 84 -9.90 -3.16 2.63
C ARG A 84 -9.92 -3.27 1.12
N LEU A 85 -10.63 -4.28 0.60
CA LEU A 85 -10.71 -4.61 -0.82
C LEU A 85 -12.15 -4.57 -1.34
N TYR A 86 -12.37 -3.99 -2.51
CA TYR A 86 -13.62 -4.08 -3.25
C TYR A 86 -13.38 -4.62 -4.66
N ALA A 87 -14.26 -5.52 -5.08
CA ALA A 87 -14.19 -6.09 -6.43
C ALA A 87 -14.51 -5.01 -7.50
N PRO A 88 -13.89 -5.08 -8.70
CA PRO A 88 -14.10 -4.09 -9.77
C PRO A 88 -15.58 -3.90 -10.17
N ARG A 89 -16.40 -4.95 -10.06
CA ARG A 89 -17.85 -4.88 -10.31
C ARG A 89 -18.60 -3.89 -9.42
N HIS A 90 -18.00 -3.49 -8.28
CA HIS A 90 -18.59 -2.53 -7.35
C HIS A 90 -18.14 -1.08 -7.61
N THR A 91 -17.33 -0.82 -8.64
CA THR A 91 -16.84 0.53 -9.03
C THR A 91 -17.91 1.63 -9.01
N PRO A 92 -19.15 1.43 -9.53
CA PRO A 92 -20.17 2.47 -9.50
C PRO A 92 -20.55 2.95 -8.08
N ALA A 93 -20.38 2.09 -7.07
CA ALA A 93 -20.63 2.42 -5.66
C ALA A 93 -19.42 3.04 -4.95
N LEU A 94 -18.28 3.14 -5.62
CA LEU A 94 -17.02 3.66 -5.07
C LEU A 94 -16.69 5.08 -5.58
N TYR A 95 -17.56 5.67 -6.40
CA TYR A 95 -17.49 7.07 -6.81
C TYR A 95 -16.08 7.50 -7.27
N PRO A 96 -15.53 6.89 -8.35
CA PRO A 96 -14.25 7.33 -8.91
C PRO A 96 -14.30 8.82 -9.27
N HIS A 97 -13.16 9.51 -9.24
CA HIS A 97 -13.10 10.88 -9.77
C HIS A 97 -13.37 10.89 -11.29
N GLU A 98 -14.16 11.85 -11.75
CA GLU A 98 -14.64 11.89 -13.15
C GLU A 98 -13.65 12.54 -14.13
N HIS A 99 -12.60 13.20 -13.64
CA HIS A 99 -11.69 14.02 -14.45
C HIS A 99 -10.21 13.72 -14.18
N HIS A 100 -9.40 13.72 -15.25
CA HIS A 100 -7.93 13.65 -15.25
C HIS A 100 -7.30 12.31 -14.77
N LEU A 101 -6.08 12.39 -14.23
CA LEU A 101 -5.20 11.28 -13.87
C LEU A 101 -5.66 10.49 -12.63
N THR A 102 -6.80 10.85 -12.01
CA THR A 102 -7.29 10.29 -10.74
C THR A 102 -8.54 9.42 -10.89
N THR A 103 -8.89 9.01 -12.11
CA THR A 103 -10.04 8.12 -12.37
C THR A 103 -9.95 6.76 -11.67
N ASN A 104 -8.74 6.37 -11.26
CA ASN A 104 -8.50 5.18 -10.47
C ASN A 104 -8.56 5.39 -8.95
N SER A 105 -8.92 6.59 -8.48
CA SER A 105 -9.05 6.96 -7.07
C SER A 105 -10.50 7.26 -6.73
N SER A 106 -10.94 6.87 -5.53
CA SER A 106 -12.29 7.07 -5.02
C SER A 106 -12.41 8.45 -4.39
N GLN A 107 -13.58 9.07 -4.57
CA GLN A 107 -13.96 10.28 -3.83
C GLN A 107 -14.33 10.00 -2.36
N VAL A 108 -14.55 8.74 -2.01
CA VAL A 108 -15.01 8.35 -0.68
C VAL A 108 -13.83 8.30 0.29
N ASP A 109 -13.91 9.10 1.35
CA ASP A 109 -13.05 8.94 2.53
C ASP A 109 -13.56 7.78 3.39
N LEU A 110 -12.75 6.75 3.57
CA LEU A 110 -13.11 5.55 4.33
C LEU A 110 -13.07 5.76 5.85
N ASP A 111 -12.32 6.75 6.34
CA ASP A 111 -12.31 7.11 7.76
C ASP A 111 -13.62 7.83 8.14
N LYS A 112 -14.14 8.66 7.22
CA LYS A 112 -15.35 9.46 7.42
C LYS A 112 -16.24 9.48 6.16
N PRO A 113 -16.93 8.38 5.84
CA PRO A 113 -17.75 8.31 4.63
C PRO A 113 -18.99 9.21 4.74
N ASP A 114 -19.13 10.14 3.80
CA ASP A 114 -20.35 10.94 3.62
C ASP A 114 -21.40 10.11 2.87
N HIS A 115 -22.32 9.50 3.62
CA HIS A 115 -23.38 8.67 3.04
C HIS A 115 -24.51 9.46 2.38
N ASP A 116 -24.60 10.77 2.62
CA ASP A 116 -25.57 11.63 1.95
C ASP A 116 -25.08 11.95 0.52
N CYS A 117 -23.77 12.19 0.37
CA CYS A 117 -23.13 12.38 -0.94
C CYS A 117 -22.88 11.05 -1.67
N PHE A 118 -22.55 9.97 -0.95
CA PHE A 118 -22.14 8.67 -1.50
C PHE A 118 -23.04 7.50 -1.03
N PRO A 119 -24.37 7.55 -1.27
CA PRO A 119 -25.31 6.60 -0.69
C PRO A 119 -25.08 5.14 -1.14
N ALA A 120 -24.60 4.91 -2.36
CA ALA A 120 -24.34 3.55 -2.85
C ALA A 120 -23.17 2.86 -2.12
N PHE A 121 -22.22 3.65 -1.60
CA PHE A 121 -21.04 3.12 -0.90
C PHE A 121 -21.41 2.37 0.37
N LYS A 122 -22.48 2.80 1.06
CA LYS A 122 -22.97 2.22 2.31
C LYS A 122 -23.22 0.70 2.23
N HIS A 123 -23.55 0.21 1.05
CA HIS A 123 -23.92 -1.19 0.82
C HIS A 123 -22.92 -1.93 -0.09
N ALA A 124 -21.79 -1.32 -0.42
CA ALA A 124 -20.76 -1.94 -1.25
C ALA A 124 -20.10 -3.10 -0.48
N PRO A 125 -20.16 -4.36 -0.98
CA PRO A 125 -19.49 -5.49 -0.33
C PRO A 125 -17.97 -5.36 -0.42
N PHE A 126 -17.28 -5.64 0.69
CA PHE A 126 -15.83 -5.62 0.78
C PHE A 126 -15.25 -6.87 1.45
N LEU A 127 -13.94 -7.04 1.31
CA LEU A 127 -13.13 -7.97 2.08
C LEU A 127 -12.10 -7.17 2.87
N ASP A 128 -11.89 -7.52 4.13
CA ASP A 128 -10.88 -6.88 4.98
C ASP A 128 -9.89 -7.91 5.50
N CYS A 129 -8.64 -7.47 5.69
CA CYS A 129 -7.65 -8.21 6.46
C CYS A 129 -6.71 -7.27 7.22
N VAL A 130 -6.05 -7.82 8.23
CA VAL A 130 -4.84 -7.22 8.81
C VAL A 130 -3.67 -8.04 8.29
N LEU A 131 -2.82 -7.41 7.50
CA LEU A 131 -1.61 -8.00 6.94
C LEU A 131 -0.47 -7.86 7.95
N LEU A 132 0.05 -8.99 8.41
CA LEU A 132 1.07 -9.10 9.44
C LEU A 132 2.47 -9.34 8.83
N PRO A 133 3.57 -9.08 9.58
CA PRO A 133 4.92 -9.35 9.10
C PRO A 133 5.11 -10.80 8.64
N GLY A 134 5.67 -10.98 7.45
CA GLY A 134 5.91 -12.28 6.81
C GLY A 134 4.75 -12.76 5.92
N GLU A 135 3.62 -12.06 5.92
CA GLU A 135 2.49 -12.37 5.05
C GLU A 135 2.56 -11.61 3.71
N MET A 136 1.86 -12.15 2.71
CA MET A 136 1.66 -11.49 1.42
C MET A 136 0.17 -11.46 1.08
N LEU A 137 -0.30 -10.29 0.63
CA LEU A 137 -1.63 -10.11 0.07
C LEU A 137 -1.54 -9.99 -1.45
N TYR A 138 -2.27 -10.87 -2.14
CA TYR A 138 -2.48 -10.72 -3.57
C TYR A 138 -3.67 -9.80 -3.85
N ILE A 139 -3.43 -8.74 -4.62
CA ILE A 139 -4.42 -7.76 -5.08
C ILE A 139 -4.51 -7.90 -6.61
N PRO A 140 -5.62 -8.43 -7.15
CA PRO A 140 -5.76 -8.60 -8.59
C PRO A 140 -5.88 -7.25 -9.32
N PRO A 141 -5.59 -7.20 -10.64
CA PRO A 141 -5.74 -6.00 -11.43
C PRO A 141 -7.12 -5.35 -11.26
N LYS A 142 -7.13 -4.02 -11.11
CA LYS A 142 -8.32 -3.18 -10.95
C LYS A 142 -9.13 -3.42 -9.67
N TRP A 143 -8.66 -4.25 -8.74
CA TRP A 143 -9.28 -4.34 -7.42
C TRP A 143 -9.01 -3.07 -6.64
N TRP A 144 -10.09 -2.50 -6.14
CA TRP A 144 -10.03 -1.32 -5.31
C TRP A 144 -9.49 -1.71 -3.94
N HIS A 145 -8.51 -0.97 -3.45
CA HIS A 145 -7.86 -1.25 -2.19
C HIS A 145 -7.57 0.03 -1.41
N PHE A 146 -7.82 -0.03 -0.11
CA PHE A 146 -7.48 0.99 0.88
C PHE A 146 -6.51 0.37 1.87
N VAL A 147 -5.51 1.13 2.28
CA VAL A 147 -4.45 0.65 3.18
C VAL A 147 -4.25 1.64 4.32
N LEU A 148 -4.25 1.14 5.55
CA LEU A 148 -3.95 1.90 6.76
C LEU A 148 -2.82 1.20 7.52
N ALA A 149 -1.71 1.90 7.76
CA ALA A 149 -0.65 1.42 8.64
C ALA A 149 -1.10 1.53 10.10
N LYS A 150 -1.30 0.40 10.78
CA LYS A 150 -1.71 0.39 12.20
C LYS A 150 -0.54 0.67 13.16
N THR A 151 0.68 0.48 12.67
CA THR A 151 1.93 0.76 13.37
C THR A 151 2.91 1.39 12.39
N SER A 152 4.07 1.86 12.86
CA SER A 152 5.20 2.10 11.94
C SER A 152 5.42 0.84 11.09
N SER A 153 5.46 1.02 9.77
CA SER A 153 5.28 -0.06 8.81
C SER A 153 6.31 -0.01 7.69
N PHE A 154 6.73 -1.18 7.24
CA PHE A 154 7.50 -1.39 6.01
C PHE A 154 6.89 -2.53 5.20
N SER A 155 6.57 -2.26 3.94
CA SER A 155 6.04 -3.25 2.99
C SER A 155 6.75 -3.15 1.65
N VAL A 156 6.72 -4.23 0.88
CA VAL A 156 7.23 -4.27 -0.49
C VAL A 156 6.08 -4.71 -1.40
N SER A 157 5.82 -3.98 -2.48
CA SER A 157 4.86 -4.40 -3.49
C SER A 157 5.56 -4.83 -4.78
N TYR A 158 5.08 -5.93 -5.36
CA TYR A 158 5.56 -6.47 -6.63
C TYR A 158 4.46 -6.35 -7.66
N TRP A 159 4.67 -5.53 -8.69
CA TRP A 159 3.71 -5.32 -9.77
C TRP A 159 4.15 -6.06 -11.03
N TRP A 160 3.28 -6.91 -11.58
CA TRP A 160 3.55 -7.65 -12.83
C TRP A 160 2.33 -7.71 -13.74
N LYS A 161 2.57 -8.08 -15.01
CA LYS A 161 1.53 -8.47 -15.98
C LYS A 161 1.48 -9.97 -16.09
#